data_AF-A0A6N2RA07-F1
#
_entry.id   AF-A0A6N2RA07-F1
#
_cell.length_a   1.000
_cell.length_b   1.000
_cell.length_c   1.000
_cell.angle_alpha   90.00
_cell.angle_beta   90.00
_cell.angle_gamma   90.00
#
_symmetry.space_group_name_H-M   'P 1'
#
loop_
_entity.id
_entity.type
_entity.pdbx_description
1 polymer ?
#
loop_
_entity_poly.entity_id
_entity_poly.type
_entity_poly.pdbx_seq_one_letter_code
_entity_poly.pdbx_strand_id
1 'polypeptide(L)'
;MSDPYKVLGVSPTASDAEIKAAYRDLAKKYHPDAYVNNPLADLAAEKMQEINAAYDEIQRQRKSGGGSYSGSSQFSDVRSLLNAGRITDAEEILDGIPAASRDAEWYYLKGRAFYARGWLNEAMNYFMRANQLNPSNQEYRDALNRMAYQRQSGNPYYGGGYHTTTTHVAGCDLCDVCASLYCADCCCECAGCDLCRCF
;
A
#
# COMPACT_ATOMS: atom_id res chain seq x y z
N MET A 1 -36.54 0.65 -13.60
CA MET A 1 -35.37 0.75 -12.69
C MET A 1 -35.82 1.51 -11.47
N SER A 2 -35.94 0.84 -10.33
CA SER A 2 -36.24 1.48 -9.05
C SER A 2 -34.98 2.17 -8.54
N ASP A 3 -35.11 3.42 -8.09
CA ASP A 3 -34.02 4.16 -7.48
C ASP A 3 -33.69 3.52 -6.11
N PRO A 4 -32.47 2.97 -5.91
CA PRO A 4 -32.15 2.22 -4.71
C PRO A 4 -32.17 3.11 -3.44
N TYR A 5 -31.92 4.42 -3.59
CA TYR A 5 -32.04 5.36 -2.47
C TYR A 5 -33.49 5.52 -2.01
N LYS A 6 -34.45 5.48 -2.96
CA LYS A 6 -35.88 5.50 -2.64
C LYS A 6 -36.36 4.21 -1.98
N VAL A 7 -35.80 3.06 -2.34
CA VAL A 7 -36.12 1.76 -1.71
C VAL A 7 -35.73 1.76 -0.23
N LEU A 8 -34.57 2.34 0.09
CA LEU A 8 -34.09 2.49 1.46
C LEU A 8 -34.69 3.70 2.21
N GLY A 9 -35.43 4.56 1.51
CA GLY A 9 -36.04 5.78 2.09
C GLY A 9 -35.02 6.85 2.50
N VAL A 10 -33.83 6.85 1.88
CA VAL A 10 -32.72 7.75 2.20
C VAL A 10 -32.48 8.74 1.06
N SER A 11 -31.89 9.89 1.39
CA SER A 11 -31.45 10.83 0.35
C SER A 11 -30.29 10.23 -0.45
N PRO A 12 -30.18 10.50 -1.77
CA PRO A 12 -28.98 10.22 -2.56
C PRO A 12 -27.70 10.83 -1.94
N THR A 13 -27.85 11.93 -1.22
CA THR A 13 -26.76 12.65 -0.52
C THR A 13 -26.48 12.16 0.90
N ALA A 14 -27.19 11.14 1.40
CA ALA A 14 -27.02 10.65 2.76
C ALA A 14 -25.59 10.11 2.99
N SER A 15 -25.08 10.14 4.22
CA SER A 15 -23.80 9.52 4.58
C SER A 15 -23.89 7.99 4.61
N ASP A 16 -22.75 7.30 4.52
CA ASP A 16 -22.70 5.82 4.60
C ASP A 16 -23.24 5.30 5.94
N ALA A 17 -23.04 6.08 7.01
CA ALA A 17 -23.58 5.78 8.33
C ALA A 17 -25.11 5.80 8.34
N GLU A 18 -25.73 6.80 7.69
CA GLU A 18 -27.18 6.93 7.56
C GLU A 18 -27.78 5.80 6.71
N ILE A 19 -27.13 5.43 5.60
CA ILE A 19 -27.60 4.31 4.76
C ILE A 19 -27.55 2.99 5.53
N LYS A 20 -26.48 2.76 6.29
CA LYS A 20 -26.34 1.55 7.11
C LYS A 20 -27.34 1.52 8.26
N ALA A 21 -27.67 2.67 8.85
CA ALA A 21 -28.71 2.78 9.86
C ALA A 21 -30.09 2.45 9.27
N ALA A 22 -30.47 3.08 8.16
CA ALA A 22 -31.74 2.84 7.49
C ALA A 22 -31.90 1.37 7.06
N TYR A 23 -30.85 0.77 6.50
CA TYR A 23 -30.82 -0.66 6.16
C TYR A 23 -31.10 -1.54 7.39
N ARG A 24 -30.44 -1.27 8.53
CA ARG A 24 -30.64 -2.04 9.77
C ARG A 24 -32.05 -1.93 10.31
N ASP A 25 -32.65 -0.75 10.22
CA ASP A 25 -34.01 -0.52 10.71
C ASP A 25 -35.06 -1.23 9.83
N LEU A 26 -34.87 -1.18 8.51
CA LEU A 26 -35.71 -1.93 7.57
C LEU A 26 -35.54 -3.45 7.71
N ALA A 27 -34.30 -3.93 7.89
CA ALA A 27 -34.01 -5.34 8.09
C ALA A 27 -34.65 -5.90 9.37
N LYS A 28 -34.68 -5.12 10.45
CA LYS A 28 -35.40 -5.50 11.68
C LYS A 28 -36.91 -5.56 11.46
N LYS A 29 -37.45 -4.61 10.68
CA LYS A 29 -38.89 -4.52 10.41
C LYS A 29 -39.40 -5.68 9.56
N TYR A 30 -38.62 -6.12 8.58
CA TYR A 30 -38.97 -7.22 7.67
C TYR A 30 -38.26 -8.54 8.01
N HIS A 31 -37.76 -8.69 9.23
CA HIS A 31 -37.04 -9.89 9.64
C HIS A 31 -37.96 -11.12 9.64
N PRO A 32 -37.55 -12.26 9.05
CA PRO A 32 -38.40 -13.45 8.92
C PRO A 32 -38.88 -13.99 10.27
N ASP A 33 -38.11 -13.78 11.34
CA ASP A 33 -38.46 -14.16 12.71
C ASP A 33 -39.73 -13.45 13.24
N ALA A 34 -40.02 -12.24 12.76
CA ALA A 34 -41.23 -11.51 13.12
C ALA A 34 -42.49 -12.04 12.40
N TYR A 35 -42.32 -12.90 11.38
CA TYR A 35 -43.39 -13.34 10.48
C TYR A 35 -43.56 -14.87 10.39
N VAL A 36 -42.94 -15.64 11.29
CA VAL A 36 -42.88 -17.13 11.27
C VAL A 36 -44.26 -17.82 11.18
N ASN A 37 -45.36 -17.15 11.52
CA ASN A 37 -46.73 -17.68 11.43
C ASN A 37 -47.73 -16.69 10.79
N ASN A 38 -47.26 -15.82 9.89
CA ASN A 38 -48.11 -14.80 9.27
C ASN A 38 -48.24 -15.07 7.75
N PRO A 39 -49.44 -15.02 7.15
CA PRO A 39 -49.60 -15.11 5.69
C PRO A 39 -48.86 -14.00 4.92
N LEU A 40 -48.37 -12.97 5.60
CA LEU A 40 -47.54 -11.90 5.02
C LEU A 40 -46.03 -12.23 5.00
N ALA A 41 -45.62 -13.43 5.41
CA ALA A 41 -44.21 -13.83 5.43
C ALA A 41 -43.56 -13.75 4.04
N ASP A 42 -44.28 -14.18 3.00
CA ASP A 42 -43.77 -14.14 1.62
C ASP A 42 -43.53 -12.70 1.13
N LEU A 43 -44.46 -11.79 1.45
CA LEU A 43 -44.33 -10.36 1.14
C LEU A 43 -43.20 -9.70 1.91
N ALA A 44 -42.98 -10.10 3.16
CA ALA A 44 -41.86 -9.60 3.97
C ALA A 44 -40.51 -10.07 3.40
N ALA A 45 -40.42 -11.33 2.94
CA ALA A 45 -39.23 -11.86 2.30
C ALA A 45 -38.91 -11.14 0.98
N GLU A 46 -39.92 -10.91 0.13
CA GLU A 46 -39.76 -10.16 -1.12
C GLU A 46 -39.27 -8.73 -0.86
N LYS A 47 -39.86 -8.05 0.14
CA LYS A 47 -39.42 -6.71 0.55
C LYS A 47 -37.99 -6.70 1.09
N MET A 48 -37.63 -7.69 1.90
CA MET A 48 -36.27 -7.83 2.43
C MET A 48 -35.24 -8.05 1.30
N GLN A 49 -35.60 -8.84 0.28
CA GLN A 49 -34.76 -9.03 -0.90
C GLN A 49 -34.57 -7.72 -1.68
N GLU A 50 -35.63 -6.92 -1.85
CA GLU A 50 -35.57 -5.61 -2.49
C GLU A 50 -34.66 -4.63 -1.73
N ILE A 51 -34.75 -4.61 -0.39
CA ILE A 51 -33.91 -3.79 0.49
C ILE A 51 -32.43 -4.19 0.39
N ASN A 52 -32.14 -5.50 0.41
CA ASN A 52 -30.79 -6.02 0.26
C ASN A 52 -30.19 -5.62 -1.10
N ALA A 53 -30.95 -5.82 -2.19
CA ALA A 53 -30.51 -5.48 -3.53
C ALA A 53 -30.22 -3.97 -3.68
N ALA A 54 -31.07 -3.11 -3.10
CA ALA A 54 -30.88 -1.68 -3.09
C ALA A 54 -29.63 -1.25 -2.30
N TYR A 55 -29.41 -1.85 -1.12
CA TYR A 55 -28.22 -1.57 -0.31
C TYR A 55 -26.94 -1.98 -1.04
N ASP A 56 -26.91 -3.16 -1.63
CA ASP A 56 -25.76 -3.65 -2.40
C ASP A 56 -25.48 -2.79 -3.62
N GLU A 57 -26.53 -2.31 -4.30
CA GLU A 57 -26.41 -1.39 -5.43
C GLU A 57 -25.84 -0.03 -5.00
N ILE A 58 -26.32 0.56 -3.91
CA ILE A 58 -25.74 1.80 -3.36
C ILE A 58 -24.30 1.59 -2.93
N GLN A 59 -24.00 0.48 -2.24
CA GLN A 59 -22.63 0.14 -1.86
C GLN A 59 -21.75 -0.02 -3.09
N ARG A 60 -22.22 -0.66 -4.18
CA ARG A 60 -21.48 -0.74 -5.44
C ARG A 60 -21.32 0.62 -6.09
N GLN A 61 -22.33 1.47 -6.13
CA GLN A 61 -22.25 2.83 -6.69
C GLN A 61 -21.30 3.74 -5.90
N ARG A 62 -21.32 3.64 -4.56
CA ARG A 62 -20.45 4.42 -3.67
C ARG A 62 -19.05 3.85 -3.58
N LYS A 63 -18.88 2.53 -3.67
CA LYS A 63 -17.57 1.90 -3.78
C LYS A 63 -16.97 2.13 -5.18
N SER A 64 -17.79 2.16 -6.22
CA SER A 64 -17.38 2.58 -7.57
C SER A 64 -17.20 4.10 -7.69
N GLY A 65 -17.82 4.90 -6.82
CA GLY A 65 -17.75 6.37 -6.79
C GLY A 65 -16.87 6.96 -5.67
N GLY A 66 -16.30 6.12 -4.80
CA GLY A 66 -15.63 6.50 -3.55
C GLY A 66 -14.61 5.47 -3.05
N GLY A 67 -14.48 4.32 -3.72
CA GLY A 67 -13.21 3.63 -3.93
C GLY A 67 -12.72 4.01 -5.31
N SER A 68 -12.46 5.30 -5.50
CA SER A 68 -11.83 5.78 -6.71
C SER A 68 -10.47 5.10 -6.80
N TYR A 69 -10.33 4.12 -7.68
CA TYR A 69 -9.05 3.70 -8.26
C TYR A 69 -8.62 4.86 -9.19
N SER A 70 -8.50 6.06 -8.59
CA SER A 70 -7.95 7.29 -9.16
C SER A 70 -6.64 6.89 -9.81
N GLY A 71 -6.38 7.38 -11.02
CA GLY A 71 -5.21 7.05 -11.82
C GLY A 71 -3.85 7.34 -11.17
N SER A 72 -3.82 7.85 -9.92
CA SER A 72 -2.64 7.92 -9.03
C SER A 72 -2.71 6.98 -7.81
N SER A 73 -3.92 6.56 -7.42
CA SER A 73 -4.21 5.62 -6.32
C SER A 73 -4.21 4.15 -6.72
N GLN A 74 -4.25 3.84 -8.03
CA GLN A 74 -4.16 2.44 -8.48
C GLN A 74 -2.91 1.76 -7.91
N PHE A 75 -1.83 2.55 -7.87
CA PHE A 75 -0.53 2.14 -7.40
C PHE A 75 -0.33 2.39 -5.91
N SER A 76 -1.21 3.14 -5.22
CA SER A 76 -1.10 3.35 -3.76
C SER A 76 -1.43 2.10 -2.98
N ASP A 77 -2.45 1.36 -3.42
CA ASP A 77 -2.84 0.08 -2.79
C ASP A 77 -1.73 -0.96 -2.99
N VAL A 78 -1.17 -1.02 -4.19
CA VAL A 78 -0.01 -1.87 -4.50
C VAL A 78 1.20 -1.50 -3.64
N ARG A 79 1.51 -0.21 -3.47
CA ARG A 79 2.57 0.24 -2.55
C ARG A 79 2.33 -0.22 -1.12
N SER A 80 1.09 -0.11 -0.63
CA SER A 80 0.70 -0.55 0.72
C SER A 80 0.88 -2.06 0.89
N LEU A 81 0.42 -2.86 -0.09
CA LEU A 81 0.56 -4.32 -0.09
C LEU A 81 2.02 -4.75 -0.12
N LEU A 82 2.86 -4.09 -0.93
CA LEU A 82 4.30 -4.33 -0.96
C LEU A 82 4.96 -4.02 0.38
N ASN A 83 4.60 -2.89 1.01
CA ASN A 83 5.11 -2.52 2.33
C ASN A 83 4.67 -3.51 3.42
N ALA A 84 3.47 -4.07 3.28
CA ALA A 84 2.94 -5.12 4.16
C ALA A 84 3.54 -6.52 3.89
N GLY A 85 4.43 -6.67 2.89
CA GLY A 85 5.02 -7.96 2.51
C GLY A 85 4.07 -8.89 1.77
N ARG A 86 2.87 -8.42 1.41
CA ARG A 86 1.85 -9.16 0.65
C ARG A 86 2.14 -9.08 -0.84
N ILE A 87 3.29 -9.62 -1.25
CA ILE A 87 3.81 -9.49 -2.63
C ILE A 87 2.90 -10.19 -3.65
N THR A 88 2.32 -11.35 -3.29
CA THR A 88 1.43 -12.11 -4.17
C THR A 88 0.17 -11.33 -4.52
N ASP A 89 -0.46 -10.69 -3.55
CA ASP A 89 -1.67 -9.89 -3.77
C ASP A 89 -1.36 -8.63 -4.60
N ALA A 90 -0.19 -8.02 -4.36
CA ALA A 90 0.28 -6.88 -5.16
C ALA A 90 0.46 -7.26 -6.64
N GLU A 91 0.95 -8.47 -6.92
CA GLU A 91 1.14 -8.95 -8.29
C GLU A 91 -0.17 -9.29 -8.99
N GLU A 92 -1.13 -9.89 -8.29
CA GLU A 92 -2.46 -10.18 -8.83
C GLU A 92 -3.11 -8.90 -9.38
N ILE A 93 -3.03 -7.82 -8.61
CA ILE A 93 -3.53 -6.50 -9.04
C ILE A 93 -2.75 -5.98 -10.25
N LEU A 94 -1.41 -6.10 -10.24
CA LEU A 94 -0.57 -5.63 -11.35
C LEU A 94 -0.78 -6.42 -12.65
N ASP A 95 -1.08 -7.72 -12.57
CA ASP A 95 -1.31 -8.58 -13.73
C ASP A 95 -2.71 -8.42 -14.33
N GLY A 96 -3.68 -7.95 -13.52
CA GLY A 96 -4.99 -7.51 -14.01
C GLY A 96 -4.94 -6.25 -14.89
N ILE A 97 -3.83 -5.49 -14.88
CA ILE A 97 -3.70 -4.24 -15.65
C ILE A 97 -3.27 -4.54 -17.09
N PRO A 98 -4.04 -4.08 -18.11
CA PRO A 98 -3.73 -4.32 -19.51
C PRO A 98 -2.41 -3.64 -19.91
N ALA A 99 -1.70 -4.23 -20.87
CA ALA A 99 -0.38 -3.76 -21.30
C ALA A 99 -0.37 -2.29 -21.80
N ALA A 100 -1.50 -1.79 -22.30
CA ALA A 100 -1.65 -0.42 -22.77
C ALA A 100 -1.65 0.63 -21.64
N SER A 101 -1.94 0.24 -20.40
CA SER A 101 -1.97 1.12 -19.22
C SER A 101 -0.73 0.96 -18.33
N ARG A 102 0.32 0.31 -18.84
CA ARG A 102 1.56 0.08 -18.08
C ARG A 102 2.47 1.30 -18.15
N ASP A 103 2.30 2.18 -17.18
CA ASP A 103 3.14 3.35 -17.00
C ASP A 103 4.48 3.02 -16.33
N ALA A 104 5.38 4.00 -16.27
CA ALA A 104 6.67 3.88 -15.58
C ALA A 104 6.52 3.39 -14.12
N GLU A 105 5.43 3.78 -13.47
CA GLU A 105 5.09 3.41 -12.10
C GLU A 105 4.71 1.92 -11.95
N TRP A 106 4.00 1.36 -12.93
CA TRP A 106 3.71 -0.07 -12.98
C TRP A 106 5.01 -0.87 -13.04
N TYR A 107 5.95 -0.47 -13.91
CA TYR A 107 7.25 -1.13 -14.05
C TYR A 107 8.07 -1.05 -12.75
N TYR A 108 8.04 0.11 -12.08
CA TYR A 108 8.70 0.28 -10.78
C TYR A 108 8.12 -0.63 -9.71
N LEU A 109 6.80 -0.72 -9.59
CA LEU A 109 6.15 -1.57 -8.59
C LEU A 109 6.35 -3.06 -8.89
N LYS A 110 6.29 -3.46 -10.16
CA LYS A 110 6.63 -4.82 -10.58
C LYS A 110 8.09 -5.15 -10.21
N GLY A 111 9.02 -4.24 -10.49
CA GLY A 111 10.43 -4.37 -10.09
C GLY A 111 10.61 -4.54 -8.58
N ARG A 112 9.88 -3.78 -7.76
CA ARG A 112 9.88 -3.92 -6.29
C ARG A 112 9.33 -5.26 -5.81
N ALA A 113 8.29 -5.79 -6.46
CA ALA A 113 7.76 -7.11 -6.13
C ALA A 113 8.79 -8.22 -6.37
N PHE A 114 9.45 -8.22 -7.54
CA PHE A 114 10.51 -9.17 -7.86
C PHE A 114 11.75 -9.02 -6.97
N TYR A 115 12.09 -7.77 -6.63
CA TYR A 115 13.17 -7.48 -5.69
C TYR A 115 12.91 -8.11 -4.31
N ALA A 116 11.69 -7.98 -3.78
CA ALA A 116 11.30 -8.60 -2.51
C ALA A 116 11.32 -10.14 -2.56
N ARG A 117 11.16 -10.74 -3.75
CA ARG A 117 11.29 -12.19 -3.99
C ARG A 117 12.73 -12.67 -4.17
N GLY A 118 13.70 -11.75 -4.26
CA GLY A 118 15.10 -12.08 -4.51
C GLY A 118 15.46 -12.29 -5.98
N TRP A 119 14.54 -11.99 -6.91
CA TRP A 119 14.76 -12.13 -8.35
C TRP A 119 15.42 -10.85 -8.88
N LEU A 120 16.70 -10.69 -8.55
CA LEU A 120 17.43 -9.43 -8.76
C LEU A 120 17.64 -9.09 -10.24
N ASN A 121 17.82 -10.09 -11.12
CA ASN A 121 18.07 -9.85 -12.54
C ASN A 121 16.82 -9.30 -13.24
N GLU A 122 15.66 -9.91 -12.97
CA GLU A 122 14.37 -9.50 -13.50
C GLU A 122 13.97 -8.14 -12.94
N ALA A 123 14.16 -7.94 -11.62
CA ALA A 123 13.93 -6.65 -10.97
C ALA A 123 14.72 -5.54 -11.66
N MET A 124 16.03 -5.75 -11.91
CA MET A 124 16.90 -4.78 -12.57
C MET A 124 16.37 -4.35 -13.93
N ASN A 125 15.89 -5.29 -14.76
CA ASN A 125 15.33 -5.00 -16.07
C ASN A 125 14.11 -4.08 -15.96
N TYR A 126 13.20 -4.38 -15.02
CA TYR A 126 12.01 -3.56 -14.77
C TYR A 126 12.35 -2.15 -14.31
N PHE A 127 13.31 -2.01 -13.39
CA PHE A 127 13.76 -0.69 -12.92
C PHE A 127 14.46 0.12 -14.02
N MET A 128 15.26 -0.53 -14.88
CA MET A 128 15.84 0.12 -16.05
C MET A 128 14.75 0.61 -17.01
N ARG A 129 13.70 -0.20 -17.24
CA ARG A 129 12.57 0.20 -18.07
C ARG A 129 11.80 1.36 -17.48
N ALA A 130 11.57 1.36 -16.16
CA ALA A 130 10.92 2.47 -15.45
C ALA A 130 11.72 3.77 -15.59
N ASN A 131 13.05 3.71 -15.42
CA ASN A 131 13.94 4.87 -15.58
C ASN A 131 14.02 5.37 -17.04
N GLN A 132 13.89 4.48 -18.04
CA GLN A 132 13.80 4.90 -19.45
C GLN A 132 12.51 5.67 -19.74
N LEU A 133 11.39 5.25 -19.14
CA LEU A 133 10.09 5.89 -19.33
C LEU A 133 9.99 7.22 -18.57
N ASN A 134 10.59 7.30 -17.38
CA ASN A 134 10.66 8.54 -16.62
C ASN A 134 12.05 8.71 -15.96
N PRO A 135 13.00 9.34 -16.67
CA PRO A 135 14.36 9.57 -16.15
C PRO A 135 14.42 10.69 -15.10
N SER A 136 13.36 11.51 -14.99
CA SER A 136 13.29 12.61 -14.03
C SER A 136 12.95 12.13 -12.61
N ASN A 137 12.43 10.91 -12.47
CA ASN A 137 12.05 10.38 -11.17
C ASN A 137 13.27 9.86 -10.40
N GLN A 138 13.55 10.49 -9.26
CA GLN A 138 14.65 10.12 -8.37
C GLN A 138 14.46 8.73 -7.75
N GLU A 139 13.22 8.31 -7.46
CA GLU A 139 12.96 7.01 -6.81
C GLU A 139 13.47 5.82 -7.63
N TYR A 140 13.37 5.91 -8.97
CA TYR A 140 13.78 4.84 -9.87
C TYR A 140 15.31 4.72 -9.92
N ARG A 141 15.99 5.87 -9.87
CA ARG A 141 17.45 5.96 -9.81
C ARG A 141 17.97 5.43 -8.48
N ASP A 142 17.32 5.78 -7.38
CA ASP A 142 17.67 5.27 -6.05
C ASP A 142 17.47 3.75 -5.96
N ALA A 143 16.39 3.20 -6.54
CA ALA A 143 16.19 1.76 -6.61
C ALA A 143 17.28 1.04 -7.41
N LEU A 144 17.72 1.60 -8.54
CA LEU A 144 18.85 1.06 -9.32
C LEU A 144 20.16 1.09 -8.53
N ASN A 145 20.45 2.21 -7.86
CA ASN A 145 21.64 2.35 -7.03
C ASN A 145 21.67 1.30 -5.90
N ARG A 146 20.54 1.12 -5.20
CA ARG A 146 20.42 0.10 -4.13
C ARG A 146 20.73 -1.30 -4.63
N MET A 147 20.25 -1.68 -5.82
CA MET A 147 20.56 -2.99 -6.41
C MET A 147 22.02 -3.11 -6.83
N ALA A 148 22.65 -2.05 -7.34
CA ALA A 148 24.06 -2.06 -7.67
C ALA A 148 24.92 -2.34 -6.42
N TYR A 149 24.61 -1.70 -5.30
CA TYR A 149 25.28 -1.94 -4.01
C TYR A 149 25.02 -3.35 -3.46
N GLN A 150 23.82 -3.91 -3.63
CA GLN A 150 23.53 -5.26 -3.16
C GLN A 150 24.29 -6.33 -3.96
N ARG A 151 24.50 -6.11 -5.26
CA ARG A 151 25.35 -6.99 -6.09
C ARG A 151 26.82 -6.89 -5.71
N GLN A 152 27.29 -5.71 -5.30
CA GLN A 152 28.69 -5.47 -4.95
C GLN A 152 29.04 -5.86 -3.51
N SER A 153 28.08 -5.81 -2.58
CA SER A 153 28.32 -6.13 -1.16
C SER A 153 28.13 -7.61 -0.79
N GLY A 154 27.65 -8.46 -1.70
CA GLY A 154 27.79 -9.92 -1.60
C GLY A 154 27.27 -10.59 -0.32
N ASN A 155 26.45 -9.93 0.50
CA ASN A 155 25.92 -10.50 1.74
C ASN A 155 24.42 -10.82 1.56
N PRO A 156 24.04 -12.11 1.42
CA PRO A 156 22.66 -12.50 1.14
C PRO A 156 21.75 -12.50 2.37
N TYR A 157 22.23 -12.07 3.54
CA TYR A 157 21.51 -12.23 4.81
C TYR A 157 20.87 -10.95 5.38
N TYR A 158 21.05 -9.78 4.77
CA TYR A 158 20.43 -8.53 5.24
C TYR A 158 20.10 -7.60 4.06
N GLY A 159 18.81 -7.40 3.80
CA GLY A 159 18.32 -6.37 2.85
C GLY A 159 17.00 -6.75 2.20
N GLY A 160 15.85 -6.13 2.49
CA GLY A 160 15.58 -5.03 3.40
C GLY A 160 14.11 -5.11 3.82
N GLY A 161 13.90 -5.11 5.14
CA GLY A 161 12.59 -4.91 5.73
C GLY A 161 12.16 -3.47 5.52
N TYR A 162 10.89 -3.28 5.18
CA TYR A 162 10.21 -1.98 5.20
C TYR A 162 10.15 -1.45 6.64
N HIS A 163 11.21 -0.82 7.13
CA HIS A 163 11.15 -0.10 8.39
C HIS A 163 10.78 1.36 8.13
N THR A 164 9.53 1.65 8.45
CA THR A 164 8.99 2.97 8.75
C THR A 164 9.76 3.60 9.90
N THR A 165 9.86 4.94 9.85
CA THR A 165 10.12 5.87 10.97
C THR A 165 10.16 5.24 12.38
N THR A 166 11.25 5.44 13.13
CA THR A 166 11.28 5.96 14.53
C THR A 166 12.67 5.78 15.17
N THR A 167 13.18 6.88 15.74
CA THR A 167 14.20 7.03 16.80
C THR A 167 15.66 6.60 16.58
N HIS A 168 16.54 7.59 16.71
CA HIS A 168 17.95 7.46 17.08
C HIS A 168 18.13 6.52 18.29
N VAL A 169 18.76 5.36 18.09
CA VAL A 169 19.60 4.71 19.10
C VAL A 169 20.79 4.10 18.37
N ALA A 170 21.98 4.50 18.81
CA ALA A 170 23.27 4.11 18.28
C ALA A 170 23.47 2.59 18.30
N GLY A 171 23.68 1.99 17.13
CA GLY A 171 24.27 0.68 16.95
C GLY A 171 25.56 0.85 16.14
N CYS A 172 26.71 0.78 16.81
CA CYS A 172 28.02 0.92 16.20
C CYS A 172 28.40 -0.34 15.42
N ASP A 173 28.47 -0.26 14.09
CA ASP A 173 29.18 -1.24 13.28
C ASP A 173 30.69 -0.98 13.35
N LEU A 174 31.52 -2.03 13.36
CA LEU A 174 33.00 -1.94 13.45
C LEU A 174 33.64 -1.03 12.39
N CYS A 175 32.91 -0.75 11.30
CA CYS A 175 33.31 0.16 10.22
C CYS A 175 33.30 1.64 10.68
N ASP A 176 32.41 2.01 11.59
CA ASP A 176 32.27 3.37 12.14
C ASP A 176 33.34 3.67 13.21
N VAL A 177 33.88 2.64 13.86
CA VAL A 177 35.01 2.77 14.79
C VAL A 177 36.27 3.21 14.03
N CYS A 178 36.53 2.64 12.85
CA CYS A 178 37.69 3.05 12.04
C CYS A 178 37.54 4.45 11.45
N ALA A 179 36.32 4.84 11.03
CA ALA A 179 36.04 6.18 10.53
C ALA A 179 36.11 7.25 11.65
N SER A 180 35.65 6.92 12.85
CA SER A 180 35.75 7.81 14.02
C SER A 180 37.17 7.91 14.58
N LEU A 181 37.98 6.84 14.55
CA LEU A 181 39.40 6.92 14.92
C LEU A 181 40.22 7.77 13.94
N TYR A 182 39.97 7.68 12.63
CA TYR A 182 40.66 8.55 11.65
C TYR A 182 40.26 10.02 11.79
N CYS A 183 38.99 10.31 12.11
CA CYS A 183 38.54 11.68 12.39
C CYS A 183 39.09 12.21 13.73
N ALA A 184 39.27 11.36 14.75
CA ALA A 184 39.87 11.76 16.03
C ALA A 184 41.38 12.04 15.89
N ASP A 185 42.10 11.28 15.06
CA ASP A 185 43.53 11.49 14.78
C ASP A 185 43.76 12.79 13.98
N CYS A 186 42.92 13.04 12.95
CA CYS A 186 42.95 14.30 12.20
C CYS A 186 42.50 15.53 13.02
N CYS A 187 41.64 15.35 14.03
CA CYS A 187 41.26 16.44 14.93
C CYS A 187 42.30 16.72 16.03
N CYS A 188 43.17 15.76 16.38
CA CYS A 188 44.28 15.97 17.32
C CYS A 188 45.48 16.72 16.70
N GLU A 189 45.70 16.60 15.39
CA GLU A 189 46.87 17.23 14.73
C GLU A 189 46.60 18.69 14.25
N CYS A 190 45.36 19.19 14.32
CA CYS A 190 44.99 20.53 13.83
C CYS A 190 44.52 21.53 14.91
N ALA A 191 44.50 21.16 16.19
CA ALA A 191 44.25 22.08 17.30
C ALA A 191 45.26 21.81 18.43
N GLY A 192 46.40 22.49 18.35
CA GLY A 192 47.51 22.37 19.29
C GLY A 192 47.07 22.41 20.75
N CYS A 193 47.46 21.38 21.49
CA CYS A 193 47.53 21.32 22.94
C CYS A 193 48.67 20.37 23.32
N ASP A 194 49.89 20.83 23.08
CA ASP A 194 51.02 20.62 23.96
C ASP A 194 50.59 20.91 25.41
N LEU A 195 50.19 19.88 26.16
CA LEU A 195 50.14 19.85 27.63
C LEU A 195 49.66 18.48 28.13
N CYS A 196 50.54 17.47 28.09
CA CYS A 196 50.79 16.57 29.22
C CYS A 196 51.98 15.66 28.90
N ARG A 197 53.11 16.00 29.51
CA ARG A 197 54.35 15.22 29.55
C ARG A 197 54.08 13.94 30.36
N CYS A 198 54.20 12.77 29.76
CA CYS A 198 54.23 11.50 30.48
C CYS A 198 55.50 10.73 30.10
N PHE A 199 56.47 10.83 31.02
CA PHE A 199 57.77 10.18 31.15
C PHE A 199 58.86 10.47 30.11
#